data_AF-A0A7X3C346-F1
#
_entry.id   AF-A0A7X3C346-F1
#
_cell.length_a   1.000
_cell.length_b   1.000
_cell.length_c   1.000
_cell.angle_alpha   90.00
_cell.angle_beta   90.00
_cell.angle_gamma   90.00
#
_symmetry.space_group_name_H-M   'P 1'
#
loop_
_entity.id
_entity.type
_entity.pdbx_description
1 polymer ?
#
loop_
_entity_poly.entity_id
_entity_poly.type
_entity_poly.pdbx_seq_one_letter_code
_entity_poly.pdbx_strand_id
1 'polypeptide(L)'
;MNKIIIRSLTLGTLALGIGFTTQQVNASAAYRTVKTKSYASTTPAYHAKNATKSVYMWNSTLTKKLHNLKNYPKTTWYVQKSVKLTNGKKTGIFYYVKNKSNSASGYVWRSYLTKGKFAAKSGTSTTSTTTTTDSTVATSSNSLTFKYVNATSGATVASTSWIVPSNLLKSGASLSEGTSMKSILKDITSVLSAATADAPTGYDITDTTYPNVVTSKVGETLIFHVLPQN
;
A
#
# COMPACT_ATOMS: atom_id res chain seq x y z
N MET A 1 47.00 12.33 -41.58
CA MET A 1 46.25 11.49 -40.62
C MET A 1 45.66 12.35 -39.51
N ASN A 2 44.35 12.59 -39.47
CA ASN A 2 43.73 13.62 -40.30
C ASN A 2 43.28 14.78 -39.41
N LYS A 3 43.85 15.95 -39.70
CA LYS A 3 43.52 17.26 -39.14
C LYS A 3 42.57 17.93 -40.13
N ILE A 4 41.52 18.62 -39.69
CA ILE A 4 40.83 19.60 -40.55
C ILE A 4 40.58 20.87 -39.74
N ILE A 5 41.48 21.83 -39.95
CA ILE A 5 41.35 23.25 -39.65
C ILE A 5 40.67 23.86 -40.88
N ILE A 6 39.58 24.60 -40.72
CA ILE A 6 39.05 25.47 -41.78
C ILE A 6 38.95 26.88 -41.20
N ARG A 7 39.83 27.75 -41.69
CA ARG A 7 39.64 29.21 -41.68
C ARG A 7 39.05 29.59 -43.02
N SER A 8 37.94 30.31 -43.03
CA SER A 8 37.50 31.06 -44.19
C SER A 8 36.80 32.33 -43.72
N LEU A 9 37.43 33.44 -44.07
CA LEU A 9 37.04 34.83 -43.91
C LEU A 9 36.12 35.21 -45.07
N THR A 10 34.92 35.73 -44.81
CA THR A 10 34.14 36.48 -45.81
C THR A 10 33.25 37.53 -45.15
N LEU A 11 33.39 38.76 -45.66
CA LEU A 11 32.69 39.98 -45.30
C LEU A 11 31.36 40.09 -46.09
N GLY A 12 30.31 40.55 -45.42
CA GLY A 12 29.21 41.33 -46.02
C GLY A 12 28.06 40.57 -46.70
N THR A 13 26.86 40.64 -46.12
CA THR A 13 25.62 41.03 -46.82
C THR A 13 24.50 41.26 -45.80
N LEU A 14 23.94 42.46 -45.83
CA LEU A 14 22.75 42.88 -45.11
C LEU A 14 21.53 42.23 -45.78
N ALA A 15 20.90 41.25 -45.15
CA ALA A 15 19.63 40.68 -45.61
C ALA A 15 18.54 40.97 -44.59
N LEU A 16 17.58 41.81 -44.99
CA LEU A 16 16.29 42.00 -44.33
C LEU A 16 15.51 40.68 -44.44
N GLY A 17 15.72 39.79 -43.48
CA GLY A 17 15.06 38.49 -43.38
C GLY A 17 13.99 38.52 -42.29
N ILE A 18 12.74 38.59 -42.72
CA ILE A 18 11.52 38.33 -41.97
C ILE A 18 11.76 37.23 -40.92
N GLY A 19 11.59 37.57 -39.65
CA GLY A 19 11.87 36.68 -38.52
C GLY A 19 10.96 35.46 -38.52
N PHE A 20 11.34 34.41 -39.24
CA PHE A 20 10.91 33.06 -38.91
C PHE A 20 11.61 32.68 -37.62
N THR A 21 10.99 33.03 -36.49
CA THR A 21 11.35 32.40 -35.22
C THR A 21 11.03 30.92 -35.41
N THR A 22 12.07 30.13 -35.70
CA THR A 22 11.98 28.69 -35.58
C THR A 22 11.74 28.44 -34.10
N GLN A 23 10.47 28.32 -33.74
CA GLN A 23 10.09 27.88 -32.41
C GLN A 23 10.78 26.55 -32.24
N GLN A 24 11.83 26.51 -31.43
CA GLN A 24 12.51 25.29 -31.05
C GLN A 24 11.48 24.48 -30.25
N VAL A 25 10.68 23.71 -30.97
CA VAL A 25 9.78 22.71 -30.40
C VAL A 25 10.71 21.68 -29.80
N ASN A 26 11.03 21.88 -28.53
CA ASN A 26 11.75 20.92 -27.73
C ASN A 26 10.85 19.68 -27.64
N ALA A 27 10.97 18.77 -28.61
CA ALA A 27 10.31 17.49 -28.58
C ALA A 27 10.60 16.87 -27.20
N SER A 28 9.55 16.53 -26.45
CA SER A 28 9.73 15.81 -25.19
C SER A 28 10.52 14.56 -25.51
N ALA A 29 11.72 14.42 -24.94
CA ALA A 29 12.53 13.25 -25.15
C ALA A 29 11.71 11.98 -24.84
N ALA A 30 12.02 10.88 -25.52
CA ALA A 30 11.40 9.60 -25.22
C ALA A 30 11.75 9.16 -23.80
N TYR A 31 10.83 8.50 -23.11
CA TYR A 31 11.13 7.93 -21.80
C TYR A 31 12.11 6.76 -21.94
N ARG A 32 13.15 6.78 -21.12
CA ARG A 32 14.14 5.70 -20.99
C ARG A 32 14.17 5.17 -19.56
N THR A 33 14.52 3.89 -19.42
CA THR A 33 14.68 3.24 -18.11
C THR A 33 16.03 3.62 -17.52
N VAL A 34 16.02 4.10 -16.27
CA VAL A 34 17.23 4.47 -15.51
C VAL A 34 17.57 3.40 -14.47
N LYS A 35 16.55 2.77 -13.87
CA LYS A 35 16.73 1.73 -12.86
C LYS A 35 15.63 0.71 -12.96
N THR A 36 15.98 -0.55 -12.77
CA THR A 36 15.04 -1.68 -12.74
C THR A 36 15.18 -2.43 -11.43
N LYS A 37 14.05 -2.81 -10.83
CA LYS A 37 13.97 -3.77 -9.73
C LYS A 37 13.10 -4.94 -10.18
N SER A 38 13.66 -6.15 -10.14
CA SER A 38 12.91 -7.37 -10.45
C SER A 38 12.06 -7.83 -9.26
N TYR A 39 10.90 -8.43 -9.56
CA TYR A 39 10.03 -9.13 -8.61
C TYR A 39 9.74 -10.56 -9.07
N ALA A 40 10.62 -11.15 -9.89
CA ALA A 40 10.41 -12.48 -10.47
C ALA A 40 10.12 -13.58 -9.43
N SER A 41 10.66 -13.48 -8.21
CA SER A 41 10.48 -14.46 -7.13
C SER A 41 9.22 -14.27 -6.27
N THR A 42 8.64 -13.07 -6.24
CA THR A 42 7.56 -12.74 -5.27
C THR A 42 6.26 -12.31 -5.96
N THR A 43 6.35 -11.74 -7.16
CA THR A 43 5.21 -11.28 -7.99
C THR A 43 4.06 -10.66 -7.19
N PRO A 44 4.30 -9.58 -6.43
CA PRO A 44 3.32 -9.07 -5.48
C PRO A 44 2.05 -8.63 -6.20
N ALA A 45 0.92 -8.96 -5.59
CA ALA A 45 -0.42 -8.64 -6.11
C ALA A 45 -0.79 -7.18 -5.79
N TYR A 46 -1.46 -6.54 -6.74
CA TYR A 46 -2.02 -5.20 -6.67
C TYR A 46 -3.38 -5.15 -7.34
N HIS A 47 -4.15 -4.10 -7.08
CA HIS A 47 -5.36 -3.75 -7.82
C HIS A 47 -5.39 -2.24 -8.11
N ALA A 48 -6.28 -1.82 -9.01
CA ALA A 48 -6.46 -0.42 -9.31
C ALA A 48 -6.97 0.33 -8.07
N LYS A 49 -6.29 1.42 -7.68
CA LYS A 49 -6.70 2.24 -6.52
C LYS A 49 -8.12 2.80 -6.69
N ASN A 50 -8.49 3.15 -7.91
CA ASN A 50 -9.83 3.55 -8.27
C ASN A 50 -10.21 2.81 -9.55
N ALA A 51 -11.21 1.94 -9.46
CA ALA A 51 -11.64 1.06 -10.55
C ALA A 51 -12.37 1.78 -11.67
N THR A 52 -12.91 2.98 -11.44
CA THR A 52 -13.63 3.77 -12.46
C THR A 52 -12.75 4.85 -13.09
N LYS A 53 -11.66 5.24 -12.42
CA LYS A 53 -10.72 6.23 -12.93
C LYS A 53 -10.00 5.72 -14.17
N SER A 54 -10.00 6.54 -15.23
CA SER A 54 -9.22 6.30 -16.44
C SER A 54 -7.72 6.34 -16.12
N VAL A 55 -7.09 5.17 -16.11
CA VAL A 55 -5.64 5.03 -15.88
C VAL A 55 -5.11 4.09 -16.95
N TYR A 56 -4.16 4.57 -17.75
CA TYR A 56 -3.61 3.79 -18.85
C TYR A 56 -2.46 2.89 -18.42
N MET A 57 -2.42 1.70 -19.03
CA MET A 57 -1.25 0.84 -19.10
C MET A 57 -0.49 1.20 -20.37
N TRP A 58 0.81 1.39 -20.24
CA TRP A 58 1.66 1.86 -21.32
C TRP A 58 2.63 0.78 -21.79
N ASN A 59 3.19 0.95 -22.99
CA ASN A 59 4.40 0.23 -23.40
C ASN A 59 5.64 0.71 -22.62
N SER A 60 6.77 0.03 -22.80
CA SER A 60 8.03 0.31 -22.06
C SER A 60 8.59 1.72 -22.26
N THR A 61 8.24 2.40 -23.35
CA THR A 61 8.70 3.76 -23.69
C THR A 61 7.66 4.84 -23.39
N LEU A 62 6.51 4.49 -22.81
CA LEU A 62 5.38 5.39 -22.53
C LEU A 62 4.87 6.18 -23.74
N THR A 63 5.01 5.63 -24.95
CA THR A 63 4.54 6.26 -26.20
C THR A 63 3.19 5.71 -26.68
N LYS A 64 2.83 4.49 -26.25
CA LYS A 64 1.59 3.82 -26.66
C LYS A 64 0.78 3.39 -25.43
N LYS A 65 -0.51 3.72 -25.44
CA LYS A 65 -1.51 3.22 -24.48
C LYS A 65 -1.94 1.84 -24.95
N LEU A 66 -1.75 0.83 -24.11
CA LEU A 66 -2.08 -0.57 -24.40
C LEU A 66 -3.47 -0.92 -23.87
N HIS A 67 -3.72 -0.59 -22.61
CA HIS A 67 -4.96 -0.90 -21.92
C HIS A 67 -5.35 0.25 -21.00
N ASN A 68 -6.58 0.20 -20.45
CA ASN A 68 -7.03 1.12 -19.41
C ASN A 68 -7.57 0.33 -18.23
N LEU A 69 -7.07 0.60 -17.02
CA LEU A 69 -7.45 -0.09 -15.79
C LEU A 69 -8.97 -0.01 -15.54
N LYS A 70 -9.64 1.05 -16.01
CA LYS A 70 -11.11 1.18 -15.86
C LYS A 70 -11.90 0.06 -16.54
N ASN A 71 -11.32 -0.55 -17.58
CA ASN A 71 -11.91 -1.69 -18.29
C ASN A 71 -11.67 -3.03 -17.57
N TYR A 72 -10.86 -3.00 -16.51
CA TYR A 72 -10.48 -4.17 -15.70
C TYR A 72 -10.78 -3.93 -14.22
N PRO A 73 -12.01 -3.48 -13.87
CA PRO A 73 -12.32 -2.99 -12.52
C PRO A 73 -12.20 -4.06 -11.43
N LYS A 74 -12.30 -5.34 -11.82
CA LYS A 74 -12.24 -6.52 -10.94
C LYS A 74 -10.95 -7.32 -11.06
N THR A 75 -9.85 -6.68 -11.48
CA THR A 75 -8.62 -7.39 -11.83
C THR A 75 -7.53 -7.25 -10.77
N THR A 76 -6.93 -8.40 -10.44
CA THR A 76 -5.65 -8.47 -9.73
C THR A 76 -4.50 -8.39 -10.72
N TRP A 77 -3.56 -7.50 -10.43
CA TRP A 77 -2.35 -7.23 -11.20
C TRP A 77 -1.12 -7.75 -10.45
N TYR A 78 -0.33 -8.59 -11.11
CA TYR A 78 0.91 -9.15 -10.55
C TYR A 78 2.11 -8.36 -11.07
N VAL A 79 2.82 -7.68 -10.17
CA VAL A 79 4.00 -6.88 -10.52
C VAL A 79 5.17 -7.81 -10.82
N GLN A 80 5.77 -7.69 -12.01
CA GLN A 80 6.97 -8.47 -12.37
C GLN A 80 8.26 -7.67 -12.17
N LYS A 81 8.19 -6.35 -12.40
CA LYS A 81 9.31 -5.43 -12.21
C LYS A 81 8.82 -4.02 -11.95
N SER A 82 9.65 -3.24 -11.26
CA SER A 82 9.52 -1.79 -11.16
C SER A 82 10.63 -1.12 -11.94
N VAL A 83 10.29 -0.09 -12.71
CA VAL A 83 11.23 0.71 -13.48
C VAL A 83 11.13 2.19 -13.12
N LYS A 84 12.27 2.85 -13.00
CA LYS A 84 12.38 4.31 -12.95
C LYS A 84 12.53 4.80 -14.38
N LEU A 85 11.50 5.45 -14.91
CA LEU A 85 11.48 5.99 -16.26
C LEU A 85 11.70 7.50 -16.21
N THR A 86 12.52 8.03 -17.12
CA THR A 86 12.75 9.48 -17.26
C THR A 86 12.79 9.89 -18.73
N ASN A 87 12.33 11.10 -19.04
CA ASN A 87 12.61 11.79 -20.31
C ASN A 87 13.58 12.96 -20.13
N GLY A 88 14.36 12.98 -19.03
CA GLY A 88 15.24 14.10 -18.68
C GLY A 88 14.55 15.28 -17.99
N LYS A 89 13.23 15.46 -18.19
CA LYS A 89 12.44 16.52 -17.52
C LYS A 89 11.52 15.98 -16.43
N LYS A 90 10.91 14.83 -16.69
CA LYS A 90 9.96 14.13 -15.81
C LYS A 90 10.48 12.75 -15.50
N THR A 91 10.35 12.34 -14.25
CA THR A 91 10.79 11.05 -13.77
C THR A 91 9.70 10.41 -12.92
N GLY A 92 9.47 9.12 -13.10
CA GLY A 92 8.45 8.38 -12.37
C GLY A 92 8.80 6.92 -12.18
N ILE A 93 8.16 6.30 -11.18
CA ILE A 93 8.29 4.88 -10.91
C ILE A 93 7.05 4.17 -11.46
N PHE A 94 7.28 3.23 -12.36
CA PHE A 94 6.25 2.43 -13.01
C PHE A 94 6.41 0.97 -12.62
N TYR A 95 5.28 0.29 -12.46
CA TYR A 95 5.22 -1.15 -12.32
C TYR A 95 4.84 -1.76 -13.66
N TYR A 96 5.61 -2.74 -14.10
CA TYR A 96 5.17 -3.64 -15.14
C TYR A 96 4.31 -4.72 -14.49
N VAL A 97 3.05 -4.76 -14.88
CA VAL A 97 2.04 -5.67 -14.31
C VAL A 97 1.45 -6.56 -15.40
N LYS A 98 0.99 -7.74 -14.99
CA LYS A 98 0.21 -8.66 -15.81
C LYS A 98 -0.99 -9.18 -15.01
N ASN A 99 -2.11 -9.45 -15.66
CA ASN A 99 -3.22 -10.18 -15.04
C ASN A 99 -2.90 -11.69 -14.97
N LYS A 100 -3.73 -12.47 -14.24
CA LYS A 100 -3.50 -13.91 -14.04
C LYS A 100 -3.43 -14.69 -15.37
N SER A 101 -4.26 -14.33 -16.34
CA SER A 101 -4.33 -14.97 -17.66
C SER A 101 -3.30 -14.45 -18.67
N ASN A 102 -2.45 -13.49 -18.29
CA ASN A 102 -1.51 -12.80 -19.17
C ASN A 102 -2.12 -12.09 -20.40
N SER A 103 -3.46 -11.95 -20.46
CA SER A 103 -4.16 -11.29 -21.58
C SER A 103 -4.06 -9.76 -21.55
N ALA A 104 -3.69 -9.17 -20.41
CA ALA A 104 -3.43 -7.73 -20.28
C ALA A 104 -2.14 -7.51 -19.51
N SER A 105 -1.22 -6.72 -20.07
CA SER A 105 0.04 -6.36 -19.42
C SER A 105 0.55 -4.99 -19.86
N GLY A 106 1.43 -4.39 -19.06
CA GLY A 106 1.97 -3.06 -19.36
C GLY A 106 2.47 -2.31 -18.14
N TYR A 107 2.94 -1.09 -18.38
CA TYR A 107 3.50 -0.19 -17.37
C TYR A 107 2.43 0.74 -16.81
N VAL A 108 2.30 0.75 -15.49
CA VAL A 108 1.36 1.61 -14.76
C VAL A 108 2.13 2.41 -13.73
N TRP A 109 1.81 3.70 -13.59
CA TRP A 109 2.41 4.52 -12.55
C TRP A 109 2.02 3.98 -11.17
N ARG A 110 3.01 3.77 -10.28
CA ARG A 110 2.80 3.03 -9.03
C ARG A 110 1.69 3.61 -8.16
N SER A 111 1.50 4.93 -8.18
CA SER A 111 0.54 5.63 -7.32
C SER A 111 -0.93 5.37 -7.67
N TYR A 112 -1.20 4.77 -8.84
CA TYR A 112 -2.54 4.34 -9.26
C TYR A 112 -2.87 2.91 -8.84
N LEU A 113 -1.94 2.22 -8.20
CA LEU A 113 -2.13 0.85 -7.72
C LEU A 113 -2.12 0.81 -6.19
N THR A 114 -2.90 -0.09 -5.64
CA THR A 114 -2.93 -0.43 -4.21
C THR A 114 -2.47 -1.88 -4.07
N LYS A 115 -1.61 -2.15 -3.09
CA LYS A 115 -1.09 -3.51 -2.85
C LYS A 115 -2.23 -4.41 -2.34
N GLY A 116 -2.22 -5.67 -2.77
CA GLY A 116 -3.24 -6.68 -2.43
C GLY A 116 -4.01 -7.18 -3.65
N LYS A 117 -4.54 -8.41 -3.56
CA LYS A 117 -5.42 -8.98 -4.59
C LYS A 117 -6.73 -8.20 -4.65
N PHE A 118 -7.31 -8.10 -5.84
CA PHE A 118 -8.70 -7.66 -5.96
C PHE A 118 -9.61 -8.72 -5.34
N ALA A 119 -10.39 -8.32 -4.33
CA ALA A 119 -11.50 -9.11 -3.81
C ALA A 119 -12.78 -8.54 -4.42
N ALA A 120 -13.56 -9.38 -5.11
CA ALA A 120 -14.89 -9.00 -5.53
C ALA A 120 -15.70 -8.77 -4.26
N LYS A 121 -15.99 -7.50 -3.95
CA LYS A 121 -16.99 -7.18 -2.95
C LYS A 121 -18.31 -7.77 -3.48
N SER A 122 -18.76 -8.90 -2.93
CA SER A 122 -20.19 -9.25 -2.98
C SER A 122 -20.92 -8.01 -2.48
N GLY A 123 -21.92 -7.55 -3.22
CA GLY A 123 -22.45 -6.20 -3.15
C GLY A 123 -22.43 -5.56 -1.77
N THR A 124 -21.65 -4.49 -1.63
CA THR A 124 -22.09 -3.27 -0.97
C THR A 124 -21.27 -2.14 -1.56
N SER A 125 -21.86 -1.50 -2.58
CA SER A 125 -21.35 -0.24 -3.12
C SER A 125 -21.29 0.81 -2.02
N THR A 126 -20.30 1.67 -2.12
CA THR A 126 -19.94 2.76 -1.21
C THR A 126 -21.11 3.67 -0.83
N THR A 127 -21.37 3.79 0.48
CA THR A 127 -21.88 5.01 1.12
C THR A 127 -21.17 5.11 2.47
N SER A 128 -20.66 6.30 2.80
CA SER A 128 -20.29 6.63 4.17
C SER A 128 -21.53 6.55 5.05
N THR A 129 -21.83 5.38 5.62
CA THR A 129 -22.72 5.24 6.78
C THR A 129 -22.36 3.96 7.52
N THR A 130 -21.92 4.14 8.75
CA THR A 130 -22.16 3.29 9.93
C THR A 130 -23.21 2.18 9.72
N THR A 131 -22.78 0.92 9.57
CA THR A 131 -23.37 -0.25 10.26
C THR A 131 -22.34 -1.38 10.27
N THR A 132 -21.91 -1.73 11.48
CA THR A 132 -20.88 -2.69 11.83
C THR A 132 -21.50 -4.08 11.96
N THR A 133 -21.25 -4.98 11.02
CA THR A 133 -21.31 -6.41 11.35
C THR A 133 -19.96 -6.76 11.92
N ASP A 134 -19.82 -6.67 13.24
CA ASP A 134 -18.63 -7.18 13.91
C ASP A 134 -18.48 -8.65 13.51
N SER A 135 -17.27 -9.01 13.08
CA SER A 135 -16.96 -10.40 12.78
C SER A 135 -17.12 -11.21 14.06
N THR A 136 -17.78 -12.37 13.99
CA THR A 136 -17.94 -13.27 15.14
C THR A 136 -16.80 -14.30 15.24
N VAL A 137 -15.87 -14.28 14.29
CA VAL A 137 -14.74 -15.23 14.20
C VAL A 137 -13.41 -14.49 14.28
N ALA A 138 -12.59 -14.87 15.25
CA ALA A 138 -11.23 -14.37 15.43
C ALA A 138 -10.27 -14.99 14.40
N THR A 139 -9.40 -14.16 13.85
CA THR A 139 -8.34 -14.51 12.89
C THR A 139 -7.10 -13.68 13.20
N SER A 140 -5.94 -14.06 12.63
CA SER A 140 -4.70 -13.29 12.75
C SER A 140 -4.78 -11.87 12.17
N SER A 141 -5.80 -11.59 11.35
CA SER A 141 -5.95 -10.31 10.65
C SER A 141 -7.03 -9.40 11.24
N ASN A 142 -7.74 -9.80 12.30
CA ASN A 142 -8.81 -8.99 12.89
C ASN A 142 -8.90 -9.06 14.43
N SER A 143 -7.99 -9.76 15.11
CA SER A 143 -8.08 -9.98 16.55
C SER A 143 -6.73 -9.85 17.27
N LEU A 144 -6.78 -9.74 18.59
CA LEU A 144 -5.65 -9.98 19.50
C LEU A 144 -5.97 -11.17 20.38
N THR A 145 -4.95 -11.89 20.82
CA THR A 145 -5.11 -12.89 21.87
C THR A 145 -4.68 -12.30 23.20
N PHE A 146 -5.56 -12.33 24.20
CA PHE A 146 -5.21 -11.99 25.58
C PHE A 146 -4.95 -13.28 26.33
N LYS A 147 -3.74 -13.40 26.88
CA LYS A 147 -3.31 -14.54 27.68
C LYS A 147 -3.10 -14.08 29.11
N TYR A 148 -3.83 -14.66 30.05
CA TYR A 148 -3.71 -14.35 31.47
C TYR A 148 -2.82 -15.39 32.14
N VAL A 149 -1.81 -14.93 32.86
CA VAL A 149 -0.87 -15.78 33.58
C VAL A 149 -0.87 -15.41 35.06
N ASN A 150 -0.86 -16.40 35.94
CA ASN A 150 -0.75 -16.15 37.37
C ASN A 150 0.62 -15.52 37.67
N ALA A 151 0.64 -14.36 38.33
CA ALA A 151 1.86 -13.60 38.57
C ALA A 151 2.88 -14.34 39.47
N THR A 152 2.40 -15.25 40.32
CA THR A 152 3.23 -16.02 41.27
C THR A 152 3.71 -17.34 40.69
N SER A 153 2.84 -18.10 40.02
CA SER A 153 3.16 -19.43 39.51
C SER A 153 3.58 -19.47 38.05
N GLY A 154 3.31 -18.40 37.28
CA GLY A 154 3.52 -18.35 35.83
C GLY A 154 2.56 -19.24 35.02
N ALA A 155 1.64 -19.95 35.68
CA ALA A 155 0.66 -20.81 35.02
C ALA A 155 -0.32 -19.98 34.19
N THR A 156 -0.69 -20.49 33.02
CA THR A 156 -1.74 -19.86 32.21
C THR A 156 -3.10 -20.12 32.86
N VAL A 157 -3.80 -19.05 33.20
CA VAL A 157 -5.12 -19.09 33.86
C VAL A 157 -6.23 -19.11 32.81
N ALA A 158 -6.11 -18.26 31.78
CA ALA A 158 -7.08 -18.18 30.70
C ALA A 158 -6.43 -17.62 29.41
N SER A 159 -7.07 -17.88 28.28
CA SER A 159 -6.71 -17.28 26.99
C SER A 159 -7.98 -16.99 26.20
N THR A 160 -8.11 -15.76 25.72
CA THR A 160 -9.29 -15.29 24.98
C THR A 160 -8.86 -14.51 23.74
N SER A 161 -9.74 -14.45 22.74
CA SER A 161 -9.50 -13.68 21.52
C SER A 161 -10.44 -12.49 21.46
N TRP A 162 -9.87 -11.29 21.44
CA TRP A 162 -10.61 -10.06 21.27
C TRP A 162 -10.59 -9.64 19.81
N ILE A 163 -11.76 -9.73 19.16
CA ILE A 163 -11.96 -9.26 17.80
C ILE A 163 -12.05 -7.74 17.86
N VAL A 164 -11.21 -7.04 17.08
CA VAL A 164 -11.11 -5.58 17.14
C VAL A 164 -12.43 -4.95 16.66
N PRO A 165 -13.19 -4.31 17.56
CA PRO A 165 -14.47 -3.71 17.23
C PRO A 165 -14.29 -2.58 16.24
N SER A 166 -15.12 -2.59 15.21
CA SER A 166 -15.00 -1.64 14.11
C SER A 166 -15.32 -0.19 14.53
N ASN A 167 -16.14 0.02 15.56
CA ASN A 167 -16.41 1.33 16.16
C ASN A 167 -15.18 1.96 16.85
N LEU A 168 -14.16 1.18 17.19
CA LEU A 168 -12.92 1.65 17.79
C LEU A 168 -11.86 2.04 16.75
N LEU A 169 -12.08 1.75 15.47
CA LEU A 169 -11.13 2.03 14.40
C LEU A 169 -11.21 3.48 13.92
N LYS A 170 -10.05 4.07 13.59
CA LYS A 170 -9.96 5.35 12.88
C LYS A 170 -10.61 5.24 11.50
N SER A 171 -11.10 6.36 10.99
CA SER A 171 -11.68 6.41 9.64
C SER A 171 -10.65 5.96 8.59
N GLY A 172 -11.04 4.99 7.76
CA GLY A 172 -10.20 4.42 6.71
C GLY A 172 -9.09 3.47 7.18
N ALA A 173 -9.05 3.11 8.47
CA ALA A 173 -8.12 2.11 8.97
C ALA A 173 -8.47 0.72 8.44
N SER A 174 -7.45 -0.07 8.10
CA SER A 174 -7.59 -1.46 7.67
C SER A 174 -6.89 -2.38 8.64
N LEU A 175 -7.58 -3.42 9.08
CA LEU A 175 -7.02 -4.51 9.88
C LEU A 175 -6.27 -5.48 8.96
N SER A 176 -4.98 -5.71 9.26
CA SER A 176 -4.19 -6.79 8.67
C SER A 176 -3.17 -7.27 9.69
N GLU A 177 -2.83 -8.55 9.66
CA GLU A 177 -1.84 -9.14 10.56
C GLU A 177 -0.54 -8.33 10.58
N GLY A 178 -0.03 -8.06 11.78
CA GLY A 178 1.17 -7.25 12.00
C GLY A 178 0.95 -5.73 11.89
N THR A 179 -0.28 -5.24 11.71
CA THR A 179 -0.56 -3.79 11.73
C THR A 179 -0.55 -3.28 13.16
N SER A 180 0.16 -2.18 13.42
CA SER A 180 0.20 -1.56 14.75
C SER A 180 -1.19 -1.09 15.21
N MET A 181 -1.63 -1.50 16.40
CA MET A 181 -2.91 -1.11 16.99
C MET A 181 -3.00 0.40 17.21
N LYS A 182 -1.88 1.04 17.60
CA LYS A 182 -1.77 2.50 17.73
C LYS A 182 -2.06 3.24 16.41
N SER A 183 -1.75 2.62 15.28
CA SER A 183 -1.98 3.23 13.97
C SER A 183 -3.45 3.19 13.54
N ILE A 184 -4.21 2.18 13.99
CA ILE A 184 -5.58 1.92 13.51
C ILE A 184 -6.69 2.24 14.50
N LEU A 185 -6.43 2.21 15.81
CA LEU A 185 -7.44 2.53 16.83
C LEU A 185 -7.55 4.03 17.05
N LYS A 186 -8.78 4.51 17.31
CA LYS A 186 -9.07 5.88 17.75
C LYS A 186 -8.36 6.16 19.07
N ASP A 187 -8.47 5.20 19.99
CA ASP A 187 -7.81 5.21 21.28
C ASP A 187 -7.17 3.84 21.55
N ILE A 188 -5.87 3.84 21.80
CA ILE A 188 -5.10 2.63 22.08
C ILE A 188 -5.44 2.02 23.45
N THR A 189 -6.00 2.80 24.37
CA THR A 189 -6.43 2.32 25.70
C THR A 189 -7.60 1.34 25.62
N SER A 190 -8.36 1.35 24.52
CA SER A 190 -9.49 0.43 24.32
C SER A 190 -9.08 -1.05 24.33
N VAL A 191 -7.82 -1.36 23.98
CA VAL A 191 -7.25 -2.71 24.11
C VAL A 191 -7.18 -3.14 25.58
N LEU A 192 -6.80 -2.21 26.47
CA LEU A 192 -6.72 -2.47 27.90
C LEU A 192 -8.11 -2.64 28.52
N SER A 193 -9.06 -1.78 28.13
CA SER A 193 -10.44 -1.90 28.58
C SER A 193 -11.04 -3.26 28.19
N ALA A 194 -10.75 -3.74 26.98
CA ALA A 194 -11.18 -5.06 26.52
C ALA A 194 -10.52 -6.20 27.33
N ALA A 195 -9.21 -6.17 27.52
CA ALA A 195 -8.52 -7.18 28.33
C ALA A 195 -8.98 -7.19 29.80
N THR A 196 -9.34 -6.03 30.35
CA THR A 196 -9.90 -5.97 31.71
C THR A 196 -11.31 -6.55 31.77
N ALA A 197 -12.13 -6.29 30.76
CA ALA A 197 -13.48 -6.83 30.67
C ALA A 197 -13.48 -8.36 30.46
N ASP A 198 -12.49 -8.89 29.74
CA ASP A 198 -12.34 -10.32 29.47
C ASP A 198 -11.47 -11.05 30.51
N ALA A 199 -11.15 -10.41 31.64
CA ALA A 199 -10.36 -11.02 32.70
C ALA A 199 -11.12 -12.21 33.33
N PRO A 200 -10.44 -13.31 33.69
CA PRO A 200 -11.10 -14.46 34.31
C PRO A 200 -11.66 -14.10 35.69
N THR A 201 -12.89 -14.54 35.97
CA THR A 201 -13.55 -14.30 37.26
C THR A 201 -12.72 -14.82 38.44
N GLY A 202 -12.64 -14.04 39.51
CA GLY A 202 -11.86 -14.38 40.71
C GLY A 202 -10.36 -14.05 40.59
N TYR A 203 -9.97 -13.27 39.59
CA TYR A 203 -8.60 -12.79 39.41
C TYR A 203 -8.56 -11.28 39.12
N ASP A 204 -7.60 -10.58 39.74
CA ASP A 204 -7.29 -9.17 39.47
C ASP A 204 -6.06 -9.05 38.59
N ILE A 205 -6.10 -8.16 37.58
CA ILE A 205 -4.93 -7.88 36.75
C ILE A 205 -3.98 -6.94 37.51
N THR A 206 -2.71 -7.34 37.58
CA THR A 206 -1.66 -6.69 38.39
C THR A 206 -0.75 -5.74 37.60
N ASP A 207 -0.75 -5.86 36.28
CA ASP A 207 0.02 -4.98 35.40
C ASP A 207 -0.62 -3.58 35.40
N THR A 208 0.08 -2.56 35.91
CA THR A 208 -0.45 -1.19 36.03
C THR A 208 -0.06 -0.30 34.85
N THR A 209 0.95 -0.70 34.08
CA THR A 209 1.56 0.10 33.01
C THR A 209 1.92 -0.79 31.83
N TYR A 210 0.93 -1.37 31.15
CA TYR A 210 1.10 -2.32 30.03
C TYR A 210 1.97 -1.75 28.89
N PRO A 211 3.29 -2.04 28.85
CA PRO A 211 4.19 -1.39 27.89
C PRO A 211 3.90 -1.91 26.47
N ASN A 212 3.43 -3.15 26.38
CA ASN A 212 3.24 -3.88 25.14
C ASN A 212 1.95 -3.52 24.40
N VAL A 213 0.98 -2.85 25.05
CA VAL A 213 -0.27 -2.43 24.40
C VAL A 213 0.02 -1.37 23.34
N VAL A 214 0.91 -0.42 23.64
CA VAL A 214 1.26 0.67 22.72
C VAL A 214 2.01 0.16 21.48
N THR A 215 2.76 -0.93 21.64
CA THR A 215 3.53 -1.57 20.57
C THR A 215 2.81 -2.74 19.91
N SER A 216 1.63 -3.12 20.40
CA SER A 216 0.86 -4.27 19.94
C SER A 216 0.47 -4.18 18.46
N LYS A 217 0.37 -5.34 17.84
CA LYS A 217 -0.08 -5.49 16.45
C LYS A 217 -1.21 -6.49 16.33
N VAL A 218 -2.08 -6.28 15.34
CA VAL A 218 -3.15 -7.21 14.99
C VAL A 218 -2.57 -8.62 14.78
N GLY A 219 -3.20 -9.62 15.40
CA GLY A 219 -2.80 -11.03 15.38
C GLY A 219 -1.79 -11.43 16.46
N GLU A 220 -1.30 -10.50 17.28
CA GLU A 220 -0.35 -10.81 18.36
C GLU A 220 -1.06 -11.31 19.63
N THR A 221 -0.28 -12.02 20.46
CA THR A 221 -0.67 -12.40 21.82
C THR A 221 -0.10 -11.40 22.81
N LEU A 222 -0.98 -10.84 23.65
CA LEU A 222 -0.63 -9.99 24.79
C LEU A 222 -0.76 -10.81 26.07
N ILE A 223 0.25 -10.71 26.93
CA ILE A 223 0.29 -11.43 28.20
C ILE A 223 -0.06 -10.44 29.32
N PHE A 224 -0.98 -10.85 30.19
CA PHE A 224 -1.47 -10.10 31.35
C PHE A 224 -1.21 -10.90 32.62
N HIS A 225 -0.55 -10.31 33.61
CA HIS A 225 -0.31 -10.97 34.89
C HIS A 225 -1.48 -10.75 35.84
N VAL A 226 -2.02 -11.84 36.40
CA VAL A 226 -3.17 -11.83 37.29
C VAL A 226 -2.88 -12.48 38.64
N LEU A 227 -3.58 -12.05 39.68
CA LEU A 227 -3.56 -12.68 41.02
C LEU A 227 -4.98 -13.06 41.44
N PRO A 228 -5.18 -14.13 42.24
CA PRO A 228 -6.50 -14.46 42.78
C PRO A 228 -7.03 -13.32 43.65
N GLN A 229 -8.34 -13.05 43.54
CA GLN A 229 -9.06 -12.19 44.47
C GLN A 229 -9.15 -12.88 45.84
N ASN A 230 -8.92 -12.12 46.91
CA ASN A 230 -9.09 -12.58 48.30
C ASN A 230 -10.54 -12.47 48.77
#